data_AF-A0A068MUC2-F1
#
_entry.id   AF-A0A068MUC2-F1
#
_cell.length_a   1.000
_cell.length_b   1.000
_cell.length_c   1.000
_cell.angle_alpha   90.00
_cell.angle_beta   90.00
_cell.angle_gamma   90.00
#
_symmetry.space_group_name_H-M   'P 1'
#
loop_
_entity.id
_entity.type
_entity.pdbx_description
1 polymer ?
#
loop_
_entity_poly.entity_id
_entity_poly.type
_entity_poly.pdbx_seq_one_letter_code
_entity_poly.pdbx_strand_id
1 'polypeptide(L)'
;MTDQEGLEFLAKIEGQCSESQKEQRNIAFAKARRFIKSAGELGGVNQDSQPHPFQNPRRTVPNARVDIEIRKGLTFIPAKNLE
;
A
#
# COMPACT_ATOMS: atom_id res chain seq x y z
N MET A 1 9.94 3.43 8.57
CA MET A 1 9.69 3.04 7.17
C MET A 1 9.34 4.29 6.40
N THR A 2 10.08 4.58 5.34
CA THR A 2 9.81 5.69 4.44
C THR A 2 8.68 5.36 3.48
N ASP A 3 8.14 6.39 2.83
CA ASP A 3 7.25 6.24 1.69
C ASP A 3 7.89 5.45 0.54
N GLN A 4 9.17 5.71 0.24
CA GLN A 4 9.93 4.97 -0.76
C GLN A 4 10.06 3.47 -0.40
N GLU A 5 10.49 3.13 0.82
CA GLU A 5 10.59 1.74 1.29
C GLU A 5 9.22 1.04 1.22
N GLY A 6 8.15 1.75 1.58
CA GLY A 6 6.79 1.24 1.49
C GLY A 6 6.36 0.92 0.05
N LEU A 7 6.70 1.79 -0.90
CA LEU A 7 6.41 1.58 -2.33
C LEU A 7 7.20 0.42 -2.91
N GLU A 8 8.49 0.32 -2.58
CA GLU A 8 9.36 -0.79 -3.00
C GLU A 8 8.86 -2.12 -2.44
N PHE A 9 8.46 -2.14 -1.17
CA PHE A 9 7.87 -3.33 -0.54
C PHE A 9 6.57 -3.75 -1.23
N LEU A 10 5.68 -2.80 -1.53
CA LEU A 10 4.45 -3.06 -2.24
C LEU A 10 4.70 -3.58 -3.67
N ALA A 11 5.67 -3.01 -4.38
CA ALA A 11 6.05 -3.45 -5.72
C ALA A 11 6.63 -4.88 -5.72
N LYS A 12 7.42 -5.24 -4.68
CA LYS A 12 7.92 -6.59 -4.50
C LYS A 12 6.78 -7.61 -4.31
N ILE A 13 5.77 -7.28 -3.48
CA ILE A 13 4.59 -8.14 -3.28
C ILE A 13 3.80 -8.31 -4.58
N GLU A 14 3.58 -7.21 -5.32
CA GLU A 14 2.91 -7.28 -6.62
C GLU A 14 3.71 -8.13 -7.62
N GLY A 15 5.04 -8.03 -7.63
CA GLY A 15 5.93 -8.84 -8.47
C GLY A 15 5.90 -10.34 -8.17
N GLN A 16 5.56 -10.74 -6.94
CA GLN A 16 5.40 -12.14 -6.53
C GLN A 16 4.03 -12.73 -6.93
N CYS A 17 3.08 -11.90 -7.36
CA CYS A 17 1.78 -12.36 -7.83
C CYS A 17 1.88 -12.94 -9.25
N SER A 18 1.10 -13.99 -9.53
CA SER A 18 0.85 -14.41 -10.92
C SER A 18 0.04 -13.34 -11.67
N GLU A 19 0.03 -13.40 -13.00
CA GLU A 19 -0.72 -12.42 -13.81
C GLU A 19 -2.22 -12.39 -13.48
N SER A 20 -2.85 -13.55 -13.30
CA SER A 20 -4.24 -13.63 -12.84
C SER A 20 -4.42 -12.99 -11.45
N GLN A 21 -3.49 -13.20 -10.52
CA GLN A 21 -3.54 -12.60 -9.20
C GLN A 21 -3.36 -11.07 -9.24
N LYS A 22 -2.50 -10.56 -10.12
CA LYS A 22 -2.32 -9.12 -10.37
C LYS A 22 -3.58 -8.52 -10.95
N GLU A 23 -4.20 -9.15 -11.95
CA GLU A 23 -5.41 -8.64 -12.58
C GLU A 23 -6.57 -8.50 -11.59
N GLN A 24 -6.75 -9.48 -10.71
CA GLN A 24 -7.75 -9.43 -9.64
C GLN A 24 -7.50 -8.31 -8.62
N ARG A 25 -6.25 -7.82 -8.49
CA ARG A 25 -5.82 -6.85 -7.48
C ARG A 25 -5.30 -5.52 -8.04
N ASN A 26 -5.31 -5.31 -9.35
CA ASN A 26 -4.67 -4.16 -9.99
C ASN A 26 -5.12 -2.80 -9.41
N ILE A 27 -6.43 -2.60 -9.23
CA ILE A 27 -7.00 -1.39 -8.62
C ILE A 27 -6.65 -1.33 -7.13
N ALA A 28 -6.59 -2.46 -6.43
CA ALA A 28 -6.21 -2.51 -5.03
C ALA A 28 -4.75 -2.07 -4.83
N PHE A 29 -3.82 -2.58 -5.65
CA PHE A 29 -2.41 -2.15 -5.66
C PHE A 29 -2.27 -0.66 -6.01
N ALA A 30 -3.05 -0.16 -6.98
CA ALA A 30 -3.03 1.26 -7.33
C ALA A 30 -3.50 2.15 -6.16
N LYS A 31 -4.56 1.76 -5.46
CA LYS A 31 -5.04 2.48 -4.26
C LYS A 31 -4.04 2.42 -3.11
N ALA A 32 -3.42 1.27 -2.87
CA ALA A 32 -2.38 1.10 -1.87
C ALA A 32 -1.16 2.00 -2.15
N ARG A 33 -0.68 2.05 -3.41
CA ARG A 33 0.37 3.00 -3.82
C ARG A 33 0.01 4.45 -3.55
N ARG A 34 -1.24 4.84 -3.87
CA ARG A 34 -1.71 6.21 -3.64
C ARG A 34 -1.74 6.54 -2.15
N PHE A 35 -2.21 5.61 -1.31
CA PHE A 35 -2.20 5.79 0.14
C PHE A 35 -0.78 6.04 0.67
N ILE A 36 0.20 5.24 0.26
CA ILE A 36 1.60 5.40 0.69
C ILE A 36 2.17 6.76 0.27
N LYS A 37 1.93 7.17 -0.98
CA LYS A 37 2.40 8.49 -1.48
C LYS A 37 1.77 9.65 -0.71
N SER A 38 0.45 9.62 -0.53
CA SER A 38 -0.25 10.68 0.21
C SER A 38 0.15 10.71 1.68
N ALA A 39 0.43 9.55 2.28
CA ALA A 39 1.00 9.50 3.63
C ALA A 39 2.36 10.19 3.70
N GLY A 40 3.25 9.94 2.72
CA GLY A 40 4.52 10.65 2.58
C GLY A 40 4.33 12.16 2.47
N GLU A 41 3.47 12.62 1.58
CA GLU A 41 3.17 14.06 1.39
C GLU A 41 2.68 14.75 2.68
N LEU A 42 2.01 14.01 3.56
CA LEU A 42 1.52 14.50 4.86
C LEU A 42 2.54 14.40 6.00
N GLY A 43 3.77 13.93 5.73
CA GLY A 43 4.81 13.76 6.74
C GLY A 43 4.78 12.40 7.45
N GLY A 44 3.99 11.45 6.96
CA GLY A 44 3.79 10.12 7.53
C GLY A 44 2.42 9.96 8.18
N VAL A 45 2.07 8.72 8.49
CA VAL A 45 0.80 8.33 9.11
C VAL A 45 1.02 7.34 10.26
N ASN A 46 0.12 7.35 11.23
CA ASN A 46 0.18 6.47 12.40
C ASN A 46 -0.86 5.34 12.31
N GLN A 47 -0.96 4.52 13.36
CA GLN A 47 -1.93 3.43 13.45
C GLN A 47 -3.40 3.88 13.33
N ASP A 48 -3.73 5.12 13.73
CA ASP A 48 -5.10 5.63 13.67
C ASP A 48 -5.52 5.96 12.22
N SER A 49 -4.54 6.07 11.32
CA SER A 49 -4.73 6.31 9.89
C SER A 49 -4.81 5.02 9.08
N GLN A 50 -5.01 3.88 9.75
CA GLN A 50 -5.15 2.55 9.16
C GLN A 50 -6.20 2.55 8.04
N PRO A 51 -5.82 2.21 6.79
CA PRO A 51 -6.78 2.20 5.69
C PRO A 51 -7.70 0.99 5.78
N HIS A 52 -8.91 1.15 5.24
CA HIS A 52 -9.77 0.01 4.94
C HIS A 52 -9.12 -0.86 3.85
N PRO A 53 -9.38 -2.19 3.83
CA PRO A 53 -8.90 -3.08 2.80
C PRO A 53 -9.16 -2.56 1.38
N PHE A 54 -8.11 -2.50 0.56
CA PHE A 54 -8.23 -2.05 -0.82
C PHE A 54 -8.72 -3.21 -1.69
N GLN A 55 -9.79 -2.98 -2.45
CA GLN A 55 -10.39 -4.00 -3.30
C GLN A 55 -10.59 -3.48 -4.73
N ASN A 56 -10.49 -4.41 -5.69
CA ASN A 56 -10.99 -4.19 -7.04
C ASN A 56 -12.51 -4.49 -7.05
N PRO A 57 -13.37 -3.52 -7.41
CA PRO A 57 -14.82 -3.75 -7.48
C PRO A 57 -15.22 -4.72 -8.61
N ARG A 58 -14.35 -4.94 -9.60
CA ARG A 58 -14.55 -5.86 -10.72
C ARG A 58 -13.88 -7.22 -10.51
N ARG A 59 -13.36 -7.50 -9.31
CA ARG A 59 -12.77 -8.81 -9.01
C ARG A 59 -13.81 -9.92 -9.13
N THR A 60 -13.39 -11.08 -9.63
CA THR A 60 -14.18 -12.30 -9.64
C THR A 60 -13.86 -13.20 -8.44
N VAL A 61 -12.66 -13.04 -7.84
CA VAL A 61 -12.27 -13.73 -6.61
C VAL A 61 -12.68 -12.88 -5.39
N PRO A 62 -13.61 -13.35 -4.53
CA PRO A 62 -14.21 -12.52 -3.47
C PRO A 62 -13.19 -11.90 -2.50
N ASN A 63 -12.11 -12.61 -2.21
CA ASN A 63 -11.06 -12.20 -1.26
C ASN A 63 -9.83 -11.56 -1.93
N ALA A 64 -9.89 -11.22 -3.22
CA ALA A 64 -8.80 -10.49 -3.87
C ALA A 64 -8.74 -9.04 -3.40
N ARG A 65 -7.83 -8.77 -2.46
CA ARG A 65 -7.62 -7.46 -1.84
C ARG A 65 -6.13 -7.21 -1.52
N VAL A 66 -5.82 -5.98 -1.17
CA VAL A 66 -4.53 -5.55 -0.61
C VAL A 66 -4.82 -4.88 0.72
N ASP A 67 -4.17 -5.36 1.77
CA ASP A 67 -4.24 -4.81 3.12
C ASP A 67 -2.90 -4.15 3.45
N ILE A 68 -2.93 -2.99 4.09
CA ILE A 68 -1.73 -2.33 4.67
C ILE A 68 -1.98 -2.28 6.16
N GLU A 69 -1.14 -2.90 7.00
CA GLU A 69 -1.30 -2.89 8.46
C GLU A 69 -0.23 -1.99 9.11
N ILE A 70 -0.66 -0.99 9.90
CA ILE A 70 0.22 -0.07 10.63
C ILE A 70 0.15 -0.41 12.12
N ARG A 71 1.10 -1.22 12.60
CA ARG A 71 1.08 -1.72 13.98
C ARG A 71 1.52 -0.71 15.04
N LYS A 72 2.51 0.12 14.72
CA LYS A 72 3.08 1.09 15.66
C LYS A 72 3.88 2.18 14.94
N GLY A 73 4.00 3.31 15.61
CA GLY A 73 4.85 4.43 15.18
C GLY A 73 4.33 5.16 13.95
N LEU A 74 5.14 6.11 13.49
CA LEU A 74 4.91 6.85 12.26
C LEU A 74 5.53 6.07 11.08
N THR A 75 4.76 5.86 10.02
CA THR A 75 5.18 5.13 8.83
C THR A 75 4.92 5.93 7.56
N PHE A 76 5.57 5.52 6.47
CA PHE A 76 5.56 6.21 5.19
C PHE A 76 6.01 7.67 5.34
N ILE A 77 7.02 7.91 6.18
CA ILE A 77 7.62 9.24 6.33
C ILE A 77 8.38 9.59 5.04
N PRO A 78 8.45 10.88 4.63
CA PRO A 78 9.24 11.28 3.48
C PRO A 78 10.69 10.79 3.59
N ALA A 79 11.21 10.12 2.56
CA ALA A 79 12.62 9.70 2.51
C ALA A 79 13.60 10.88 2.73
N LYS A 80 13.27 12.06 2.18
CA LYS A 80 14.02 13.32 2.34
C LYS A 80 14.18 13.82 3.78
N ASN A 81 13.43 13.27 4.75
CA ASN A 81 13.50 13.67 6.15
C ASN A 81 14.47 12.79 6.97
N LEU A 82 15.12 11.80 6.34
CA LEU A 82 16.12 10.92 6.96
C LEU A 82 17.56 11.25 6.54
N GLU A 83 17.74 12.23 5.66
CA GLU A 83 19.04 12.84 5.31
C GLU A 83 19.37 13.99 6.27
#